data_AF-A0A369GXC2-F1
#
_entry.id   AF-A0A369GXC2-F1
#
_cell.length_a   1.000
_cell.length_b   1.000
_cell.length_c   1.000
_cell.angle_alpha   90.00
_cell.angle_beta   90.00
_cell.angle_gamma   90.00
#
_symmetry.space_group_name_H-M   'P 1'
#
loop_
_entity.id
_entity.type
_entity.pdbx_description
1 polymer ?
#
loop_
_entity_poly.entity_id
_entity_poly.type
_entity_poly.pdbx_seq_one_letter_code
_entity_poly.pdbx_strand_id
1 'polypeptide(L)'
;MVSVIPNAVVAENFRPRDYPETSPTRLGPDDMITIVVISRLFYNKGTDLLTAAIPRILENHANTRFIIAGSGPKAIDLEQMIETNVLQDRVEMLGPIRHEEVRDVMVRGHIYLHPSLTEAFGTVIVEAASCGLYVVCTQVGGIPEVLPSHMTTFAKPEEDDLVLATGKAITAVRAGKVRTDRFHDQVKKMYSWANVALRTERVYDGISGAIPEEAFYGFDTAGLNGSRVRNFALIDRLKRYYGCGIWAGKLFCLCVVIDYLFFLFLDWWFPPDNIDVCPDWPRKTLPPEPAKKPVVVRHRSTGFQGAAAAASVSALAATTASVSKSEG
;
A
#
# COMPACT_ATOMS: atom_id res chain seq x y z
N MET A 1 6.83 -4.56 -23.79
CA MET A 1 6.02 -4.63 -22.56
C MET A 1 6.80 -4.13 -21.34
N VAL A 2 6.24 -3.24 -20.53
CA VAL A 2 6.75 -2.88 -19.19
C VAL A 2 5.57 -3.08 -18.24
N SER A 3 5.72 -3.91 -17.21
CA SER A 3 4.72 -4.11 -16.17
C SER A 3 5.30 -3.71 -14.82
N VAL A 4 4.50 -3.08 -13.97
CA VAL A 4 4.90 -2.71 -12.61
C VAL A 4 4.22 -3.67 -11.64
N ILE A 5 5.01 -4.38 -10.85
CA ILE A 5 4.55 -5.28 -9.80
C ILE A 5 5.10 -4.72 -8.48
N PRO A 6 4.24 -4.21 -7.58
CA PRO A 6 4.70 -3.68 -6.30
C PRO A 6 5.13 -4.83 -5.38
N ASN A 7 5.93 -4.51 -4.36
CA ASN A 7 6.18 -5.44 -3.27
C ASN A 7 4.87 -5.70 -2.49
N ALA A 8 4.82 -6.86 -1.84
CA ALA A 8 3.70 -7.26 -0.98
C ALA A 8 4.07 -7.20 0.50
N VAL A 9 3.06 -7.05 1.34
CA VAL A 9 3.17 -7.06 2.81
C VAL A 9 2.18 -8.07 3.37
N VAL A 10 2.59 -8.81 4.40
CA VAL A 10 1.68 -9.63 5.21
C VAL A 10 0.98 -8.70 6.21
N ALA A 11 -0.09 -8.03 5.78
CA ALA A 11 -0.78 -7.04 6.60
C ALA A 11 -1.22 -7.59 7.97
N GLU A 12 -1.49 -8.89 8.08
CA GLU A 12 -1.86 -9.56 9.34
C GLU A 12 -0.78 -9.44 10.43
N ASN A 13 0.49 -9.31 10.04
CA ASN A 13 1.60 -9.08 10.98
C ASN A 13 1.66 -7.63 11.47
N PHE A 14 0.87 -6.73 10.89
CA PHE A 14 0.88 -5.29 11.13
C PHE A 14 -0.54 -4.79 11.38
N ARG A 15 -1.22 -5.40 12.35
CA ARG A 15 -2.55 -4.98 12.80
C ARG A 15 -2.45 -3.81 13.79
N PRO A 16 -3.39 -2.87 13.79
CA PRO A 16 -3.53 -1.90 14.88
C PRO A 16 -3.70 -2.59 16.25
N ARG A 17 -3.47 -1.85 17.34
CA ARG A 17 -3.56 -2.37 18.70
C ARG A 17 -4.93 -2.99 19.01
N ASP A 18 -6.00 -2.28 18.68
CA ASP A 18 -7.37 -2.63 19.07
C ASP A 18 -8.14 -3.36 17.95
N TYR A 19 -7.45 -4.00 17.01
CA TYR A 19 -8.10 -4.70 15.88
C TYR A 19 -8.84 -5.98 16.36
N PRO A 20 -10.11 -6.23 15.94
CA PRO A 20 -10.88 -5.54 14.89
C PRO A 20 -11.78 -4.40 15.40
N GLU A 21 -11.79 -4.10 16.70
CA GLU A 21 -12.54 -2.99 17.29
C GLU A 21 -11.87 -1.64 16.94
N THR A 22 -12.03 -1.21 15.69
CA THR A 22 -11.42 0.02 15.12
C THR A 22 -12.16 1.29 15.54
N SER A 23 -12.45 1.45 16.83
CA SER A 23 -12.86 2.76 17.33
C SER A 23 -11.62 3.67 17.38
N PRO A 24 -11.57 4.77 16.62
CA PRO A 24 -10.41 5.64 16.65
C PRO A 24 -10.26 6.23 18.05
N THR A 25 -9.13 5.97 18.71
CA THR A 25 -8.75 6.65 19.96
C THR A 25 -8.70 8.14 19.66
N ARG A 26 -9.71 8.87 20.14
CA ARG A 26 -9.77 10.33 19.94
C ARG A 26 -8.79 10.96 20.89
N LEU A 27 -7.76 11.59 20.32
CA LEU A 27 -6.82 12.39 21.08
C LEU A 27 -7.53 13.63 21.63
N GLY A 28 -7.43 13.84 22.93
CA GLY A 28 -7.81 15.07 23.60
C GLY A 28 -6.87 16.24 23.24
N PRO A 29 -7.25 17.48 23.61
CA PRO A 29 -6.45 18.68 23.36
C PRO A 29 -5.04 18.61 23.95
N ASP A 30 -4.88 17.94 25.09
CA ASP A 30 -3.62 17.85 25.85
C ASP A 30 -2.93 16.48 25.73
N ASP A 31 -3.50 15.55 24.97
CA ASP A 31 -2.90 14.22 24.82
C ASP A 31 -1.58 14.28 24.05
N MET A 32 -0.64 13.44 24.47
CA MET A 32 0.69 13.32 23.87
C MET A 32 0.61 12.60 22.53
N ILE A 33 1.02 13.28 21.46
CA ILE A 33 1.20 12.66 20.14
C ILE A 33 2.58 12.01 20.09
N THR A 34 2.60 10.73 19.74
CA THR A 34 3.83 9.96 19.57
C THR A 34 4.13 9.79 18.08
N ILE A 35 5.29 10.28 17.65
CA ILE A 35 5.82 10.10 16.29
C ILE A 35 6.84 8.96 16.33
N VAL A 36 6.66 7.98 15.45
CA VAL A 36 7.53 6.80 15.37
C VAL A 36 8.42 6.92 14.14
N VAL A 37 9.71 6.64 14.33
CA VAL A 37 10.70 6.51 13.26
C VAL A 37 11.32 5.13 13.39
N ILE A 38 11.23 4.33 12.32
CA ILE A 38 11.87 3.01 12.24
C ILE A 38 12.65 2.96 10.93
N SER A 39 13.97 2.98 11.01
CA SER A 39 14.82 2.93 9.81
C SER A 39 16.27 2.60 10.16
N ARG A 40 17.05 2.17 9.16
CA ARG A 40 18.52 2.21 9.28
C ARG A 40 18.96 3.67 9.42
N LEU A 41 19.83 3.95 10.40
CA LEU A 41 20.33 5.30 10.70
C LEU A 41 21.54 5.62 9.82
N PHE A 42 21.26 5.90 8.55
CA PHE A 42 22.22 6.22 7.51
C PHE A 42 21.86 7.56 6.84
N TYR A 43 22.83 8.15 6.15
CA TYR A 43 22.65 9.40 5.41
C TYR A 43 21.49 9.33 4.41
N ASN A 44 21.45 8.28 3.58
CA ASN A 44 20.42 8.12 2.55
C ASN A 44 19.01 7.88 3.11
N LYS A 45 18.90 7.57 4.41
CA LYS A 45 17.62 7.47 5.14
C LYS A 45 17.19 8.76 5.82
N GLY A 46 17.94 9.85 5.59
CA GLY A 46 17.60 11.18 6.08
C GLY A 46 17.82 11.35 7.57
N THR A 47 18.78 10.62 8.14
CA THR A 47 19.07 10.76 9.58
C THR A 47 19.52 12.18 9.91
N ASP A 48 20.28 12.82 9.02
CA ASP A 48 20.69 14.22 9.19
C ASP A 48 19.48 15.18 9.18
N LEU A 49 18.45 14.89 8.36
CA LEU A 49 17.19 15.65 8.38
C LEU A 49 16.43 15.44 9.68
N LEU A 50 16.44 14.24 10.26
CA LEU A 50 15.85 13.99 11.58
C LEU A 50 16.54 14.82 12.66
N THR A 51 17.88 14.80 12.68
CA THR A 51 18.69 15.54 13.64
C THR A 51 18.34 17.04 13.62
N ALA A 52 18.13 17.62 12.43
CA ALA A 52 17.77 19.02 12.30
C ALA A 52 16.28 19.31 12.59
N ALA A 53 15.37 18.44 12.16
CA ALA A 53 13.93 18.69 12.25
C ALA A 53 13.32 18.39 13.64
N ILE A 54 13.81 17.38 14.36
CA ILE A 54 13.22 16.95 15.65
C ILE A 54 13.15 18.09 16.68
N PRO A 55 14.23 18.84 16.96
CA PRO A 55 14.17 19.94 17.92
C PRO A 55 13.11 20.98 17.56
N ARG A 56 13.03 21.37 16.28
CA ARG A 56 12.07 22.37 15.78
C ARG A 56 10.63 21.87 15.85
N ILE A 57 10.39 20.59 15.55
CA ILE A 57 9.05 19.99 15.68
C ILE A 57 8.61 19.99 17.15
N LEU A 58 9.51 19.62 18.07
CA LEU A 58 9.23 19.56 19.50
C LEU A 58 9.07 20.96 20.13
N GLU A 59 9.76 21.97 19.62
CA GLU A 59 9.58 23.36 20.02
C GLU A 59 8.20 23.89 19.58
N ASN A 60 7.80 23.61 18.34
CA ASN A 60 6.51 24.05 17.78
C ASN A 60 5.31 23.29 18.36
N HIS A 61 5.52 22.08 18.91
CA HIS A 61 4.45 21.21 19.38
C HIS A 61 4.78 20.57 20.73
N ALA A 62 4.46 21.27 21.82
CA ALA A 62 4.76 20.86 23.20
C ALA A 62 4.27 19.44 23.55
N ASN A 63 3.06 19.06 23.11
CA ASN A 63 2.45 17.74 23.41
C ASN A 63 2.84 16.68 22.36
N THR A 64 4.12 16.59 22.05
CA THR A 64 4.68 15.65 21.06
C THR A 64 5.93 14.98 21.61
N ARG A 65 6.10 13.70 21.27
CA ARG A 65 7.32 12.93 21.55
C ARG A 65 7.69 12.03 20.37
N PHE A 66 8.94 11.59 20.34
CA PHE A 66 9.47 10.67 19.34
C PHE A 66 9.86 9.33 19.96
N ILE A 67 9.64 8.26 19.20
CA ILE A 67 10.24 6.95 19.43
C ILE A 67 11.04 6.62 18.17
N ILE A 68 12.35 6.39 18.32
CA ILE A 68 13.26 6.12 17.22
C ILE A 68 13.85 4.72 17.42
N ALA A 69 13.64 3.85 16.44
CA ALA A 69 14.23 2.51 16.40
C ALA A 69 15.07 2.34 15.13
N GLY A 70 16.24 1.76 15.30
CA GLY A 70 17.21 1.59 14.24
C GLY A 70 18.64 1.58 14.74
N SER A 71 19.54 1.17 13.86
CA SER A 71 20.98 1.27 14.07
C SER A 71 21.66 1.78 12.81
N GLY A 72 22.86 2.31 12.99
CA GLY A 72 23.69 2.80 11.90
C GLY A 72 24.71 3.82 12.39
N PRO A 73 25.63 4.22 11.51
CA PRO A 73 26.71 5.16 11.86
C PRO A 73 26.19 6.53 12.29
N LYS A 74 24.98 6.91 11.87
CA LYS A 74 24.35 8.19 12.22
C LYS A 74 23.56 8.17 13.54
N ALA A 75 23.59 7.06 14.28
CA ALA A 75 22.94 6.99 15.60
C ALA A 75 23.57 7.97 16.60
N ILE A 76 24.89 8.10 16.57
CA ILE A 76 25.65 9.01 17.44
C ILE A 76 25.22 10.47 17.22
N ASP A 77 25.00 10.88 15.98
CA ASP A 77 24.55 12.25 15.65
C ASP A 77 23.17 12.55 16.26
N LEU A 78 22.27 11.55 16.31
CA LEU A 78 20.95 11.68 16.95
C LEU A 78 21.08 11.75 18.47
N GLU A 79 21.88 10.88 19.08
CA GLU A 79 22.13 10.87 20.53
C GLU A 79 22.72 12.21 21.00
N GLN A 80 23.73 12.71 20.28
CA GLN A 80 24.34 14.00 20.56
C GLN A 80 23.34 15.15 20.43
N MET A 81 22.45 15.11 19.42
CA MET A 81 21.40 16.11 19.26
C MET A 81 20.41 16.07 20.42
N ILE A 82 20.01 14.88 20.87
CA ILE A 82 19.11 14.72 22.01
C ILE A 82 19.74 15.32 23.28
N GLU A 83 21.02 15.05 23.52
CA GLU A 83 21.75 15.59 24.67
C GLU A 83 21.91 17.11 24.60
N THR A 84 22.34 17.62 23.44
CA THR A 84 22.61 19.06 23.24
C THR A 84 21.34 19.90 23.40
N ASN A 85 20.19 19.38 22.97
CA ASN A 85 18.90 20.07 23.07
C ASN A 85 18.08 19.67 24.31
N VAL A 86 18.62 18.83 25.20
CA VAL A 86 17.97 18.35 26.43
C VAL A 86 16.59 17.72 26.15
N LEU A 87 16.55 16.78 25.19
CA LEU A 87 15.31 16.16 24.69
C LEU A 87 15.05 14.74 25.21
N GLN A 88 15.76 14.29 26.24
CA GLN A 88 15.68 12.92 26.77
C GLN A 88 14.26 12.53 27.22
N ASP A 89 13.49 13.49 27.74
CA ASP A 89 12.10 13.26 28.17
C ASP A 89 11.11 13.13 27.00
N ARG A 90 11.50 13.56 25.80
CA ARG A 90 10.64 13.65 24.62
C ARG A 90 11.12 12.79 23.45
N VAL A 91 12.32 12.22 23.49
CA VAL A 91 12.87 11.37 22.43
C VAL A 91 13.40 10.08 23.03
N GLU A 92 12.74 8.98 22.72
CA GLU A 92 13.12 7.63 23.16
C GLU A 92 13.89 6.91 22.05
N MET A 93 15.19 6.68 22.25
CA MET A 93 16.03 5.87 21.36
C MET A 93 15.98 4.40 21.79
N LEU A 94 15.37 3.55 20.97
CA LEU A 94 15.26 2.10 21.22
C LEU A 94 16.47 1.31 20.73
N GLY A 95 17.25 1.87 19.81
CA GLY A 95 18.31 1.14 19.11
C GLY A 95 17.76 0.12 18.10
N PRO A 96 18.54 -0.90 17.70
CA PRO A 96 18.10 -1.90 16.72
C PRO A 96 17.00 -2.79 17.30
N ILE A 97 15.93 -3.00 16.54
CA ILE A 97 14.81 -3.88 16.89
C ILE A 97 14.70 -5.03 15.87
N ARG A 98 14.21 -6.19 16.31
CA ARG A 98 13.97 -7.33 15.41
C ARG A 98 12.71 -7.08 14.58
N HIS A 99 12.62 -7.70 13.41
CA HIS A 99 11.47 -7.50 12.52
C HIS A 99 10.13 -7.85 13.19
N GLU A 100 10.09 -8.89 14.02
CA GLU A 100 8.90 -9.29 14.78
C GLU A 100 8.41 -8.24 15.80
N GLU A 101 9.30 -7.36 16.26
CA GLU A 101 9.01 -6.31 17.27
C GLU A 101 8.60 -4.98 16.61
N VAL A 102 8.74 -4.86 15.29
CA VAL A 102 8.43 -3.62 14.55
C VAL A 102 6.99 -3.20 14.78
N ARG A 103 6.04 -4.14 14.72
CA ARG A 103 4.63 -3.86 14.99
C ARG A 103 4.44 -3.28 16.39
N ASP A 104 5.06 -3.88 17.40
CA ASP A 104 4.89 -3.50 18.80
C ASP A 104 5.40 -2.08 19.06
N VAL A 105 6.42 -1.64 18.32
CA VAL A 105 6.88 -0.24 18.32
C VAL A 105 5.91 0.67 17.56
N MET A 106 5.48 0.27 16.36
CA MET A 106 4.57 1.08 15.53
C MET A 106 3.27 1.41 16.27
N VAL A 107 2.62 0.42 16.91
CA VAL A 107 1.33 0.61 17.59
C VAL A 107 1.39 1.53 18.83
N ARG A 108 2.59 1.95 19.26
CA ARG A 108 2.78 2.99 20.30
C ARG A 108 2.65 4.41 19.73
N GLY A 109 2.66 4.54 18.40
CA GLY A 109 2.64 5.79 17.66
C GLY A 109 1.27 6.19 17.12
N HIS A 110 1.20 7.43 16.68
CA HIS A 110 0.06 7.99 15.93
C HIS A 110 0.48 8.42 14.52
N ILE A 111 1.74 8.87 14.39
CA ILE A 111 2.34 9.31 13.14
C ILE A 111 3.62 8.51 12.91
N TYR A 112 3.86 8.08 11.67
CA TYR A 112 5.13 7.51 11.25
C TYR A 112 5.88 8.52 10.39
N LEU A 113 7.13 8.82 10.72
CA LEU A 113 7.96 9.77 9.99
C LEU A 113 9.06 9.03 9.21
N HIS A 114 9.09 9.24 7.89
CA HIS A 114 10.02 8.59 6.97
C HIS A 114 10.75 9.63 6.09
N PRO A 115 11.86 10.21 6.56
CA PRO A 115 12.54 11.32 5.88
C PRO A 115 13.60 10.87 4.87
N SER A 116 13.44 9.71 4.24
CA SER A 116 14.46 9.12 3.37
C SER A 116 14.85 10.04 2.21
N LEU A 117 16.13 10.11 1.85
CA LEU A 117 16.56 10.88 0.68
C LEU A 117 16.38 10.09 -0.62
N THR A 118 16.35 8.76 -0.50
CA THR A 118 16.17 7.83 -1.63
C THR A 118 15.34 6.63 -1.17
N GLU A 119 14.28 6.29 -1.90
CA GLU A 119 13.48 5.11 -1.61
C GLU A 119 12.70 4.66 -2.86
N ALA A 120 12.60 3.35 -3.06
CA ALA A 120 11.90 2.78 -4.21
C ALA A 120 10.44 2.49 -3.89
N PHE A 121 10.22 1.73 -2.81
CA PHE A 121 8.87 1.33 -2.39
C PHE A 121 8.63 1.58 -0.90
N GLY A 122 9.65 1.49 -0.05
CA GLY A 122 9.51 1.76 1.38
C GLY A 122 8.47 0.88 2.06
N THR A 123 8.67 -0.44 2.07
CA THR A 123 7.74 -1.41 2.70
C THR A 123 7.31 -1.00 4.12
N VAL A 124 8.23 -0.41 4.89
CA VAL A 124 7.98 0.09 6.25
C VAL A 124 6.87 1.17 6.32
N ILE A 125 6.68 1.97 5.27
CA ILE A 125 5.59 2.95 5.18
C ILE A 125 4.24 2.23 5.07
N VAL A 126 4.18 1.15 4.29
CA VAL A 126 2.98 0.32 4.16
C VAL A 126 2.67 -0.41 5.47
N GLU A 127 3.70 -0.92 6.14
CA GLU A 127 3.59 -1.54 7.47
C GLU A 127 3.06 -0.55 8.52
N ALA A 128 3.57 0.68 8.53
CA ALA A 128 3.12 1.73 9.43
C ALA A 128 1.66 2.13 9.18
N ALA A 129 1.27 2.34 7.92
CA ALA A 129 -0.11 2.60 7.57
C ALA A 129 -1.03 1.42 7.94
N SER A 130 -0.57 0.17 7.74
CA SER A 130 -1.29 -1.02 8.17
C SER A 130 -1.53 -1.06 9.68
N CYS A 131 -0.58 -0.57 10.48
CA CYS A 131 -0.72 -0.42 11.93
C CYS A 131 -1.64 0.74 12.35
N GLY A 132 -2.15 1.53 11.40
CA GLY A 132 -3.05 2.65 11.66
C GLY A 132 -2.35 3.98 11.93
N LEU A 133 -1.06 4.12 11.60
CA LEU A 133 -0.36 5.39 11.75
C LEU A 133 -0.59 6.27 10.53
N TYR A 134 -0.69 7.58 10.74
CA TYR A 134 -0.65 8.54 9.65
C TYR A 134 0.80 8.75 9.22
N VAL A 135 1.08 8.70 7.91
CA VAL A 135 2.45 8.69 7.42
C VAL A 135 2.88 10.08 6.98
N VAL A 136 4.02 10.55 7.47
CA VAL A 136 4.73 11.71 6.93
C VAL A 136 6.00 11.20 6.27
N CYS A 137 6.19 11.50 4.99
CA CYS A 137 7.33 10.99 4.26
C CYS A 137 7.85 12.00 3.24
N THR A 138 9.12 11.85 2.87
CA THR A 138 9.72 12.62 1.80
C THR A 138 9.23 12.14 0.42
N GLN A 139 9.03 13.09 -0.49
CA GLN A 139 8.54 12.86 -1.84
C GLN A 139 9.69 12.45 -2.78
N VAL A 140 10.28 11.28 -2.54
CA VAL A 140 11.45 10.77 -3.29
C VAL A 140 11.16 9.42 -3.94
N GLY A 141 11.81 9.17 -5.09
CA GLY A 141 11.70 7.92 -5.83
C GLY A 141 10.25 7.48 -6.06
N GLY A 142 9.90 6.24 -5.69
CA GLY A 142 8.56 5.68 -5.91
C GLY A 142 7.58 5.90 -4.76
N ILE A 143 7.98 6.55 -3.66
CA ILE A 143 7.14 6.78 -2.47
C ILE A 143 5.77 7.42 -2.78
N PRO A 144 5.65 8.41 -3.69
CA PRO A 144 4.35 9.02 -3.99
C PRO A 144 3.30 8.05 -4.57
N GLU A 145 3.73 6.90 -5.06
CA GLU A 145 2.85 5.87 -5.64
C GLU A 145 2.46 4.78 -4.63
N VAL A 146 3.05 4.78 -3.43
CA VAL A 146 2.94 3.67 -2.45
C VAL A 146 1.69 3.80 -1.57
N LEU A 147 1.33 5.00 -1.16
CA LEU A 147 0.13 5.21 -0.34
C LEU A 147 -0.72 6.36 -0.89
N PRO A 148 -2.06 6.22 -0.87
CA PRO A 148 -2.95 7.31 -1.23
C PRO A 148 -2.75 8.55 -0.36
N SER A 149 -3.05 9.73 -0.91
CA SER A 149 -2.87 11.03 -0.24
C SER A 149 -3.68 11.21 1.05
N HIS A 150 -4.72 10.41 1.30
CA HIS A 150 -5.47 10.47 2.57
C HIS A 150 -4.76 9.72 3.72
N MET A 151 -3.74 8.92 3.42
CA MET A 151 -2.90 8.21 4.40
C MET A 151 -1.55 8.90 4.64
N THR A 152 -1.16 9.81 3.74
CA THR A 152 0.18 10.39 3.70
C THR A 152 0.17 11.92 3.66
N THR A 153 1.20 12.51 4.26
CA THR A 153 1.63 13.88 3.96
C THR A 153 3.04 13.82 3.39
N PHE A 154 3.23 14.46 2.24
CA PHE A 154 4.52 14.52 1.57
C PHE A 154 5.28 15.79 1.96
N ALA A 155 6.59 15.64 2.13
CA ALA A 155 7.55 16.73 2.28
C ALA A 155 8.62 16.63 1.19
N LYS A 156 9.21 17.74 0.79
CA LYS A 156 10.51 17.73 0.12
C LYS A 156 11.57 17.22 1.09
N PRO A 157 12.70 16.67 0.59
CA PRO A 157 13.83 16.26 1.43
C PRO A 157 14.64 17.47 1.93
N GLU A 158 13.94 18.42 2.54
CA GLU A 158 14.45 19.68 3.08
C GLU A 158 13.92 19.84 4.50
N GLU A 159 14.74 20.40 5.40
CA GLU A 159 14.40 20.52 6.82
C GLU A 159 13.10 21.29 7.05
N ASP A 160 12.98 22.49 6.48
CA ASP A 160 11.80 23.36 6.67
C ASP A 160 10.50 22.67 6.23
N ASP A 161 10.53 22.01 5.08
CA ASP A 161 9.33 21.34 4.56
C ASP A 161 8.98 20.09 5.36
N LEU A 162 9.97 19.36 5.90
CA LEU A 162 9.75 18.24 6.80
C LEU A 162 9.10 18.69 8.12
N VAL A 163 9.56 19.80 8.70
CA VAL A 163 8.97 20.41 9.90
C VAL A 163 7.53 20.84 9.62
N LEU A 164 7.29 21.54 8.51
CA LEU A 164 5.95 22.01 8.11
C LEU A 164 4.98 20.85 7.84
N ALA A 165 5.41 19.82 7.10
CA ALA A 165 4.62 18.63 6.81
C ALA A 165 4.26 17.87 8.09
N THR A 166 5.23 17.70 8.99
CA THR A 166 5.00 17.03 10.27
C THR A 166 4.03 17.83 11.15
N GLY A 167 4.16 19.15 11.22
CA GLY A 167 3.22 20.00 11.97
C GLY A 167 1.79 19.97 11.43
N LYS A 168 1.63 19.94 10.09
CA LYS A 168 0.32 19.73 9.45
C LYS A 168 -0.28 18.37 9.82
N ALA A 169 0.54 17.32 9.82
CA ALA A 169 0.12 15.98 10.20
C ALA A 169 -0.32 15.89 11.67
N ILE A 170 0.47 16.46 12.60
CA ILE A 170 0.13 16.58 14.03
C ILE A 170 -1.23 17.26 14.19
N THR A 171 -1.44 18.37 13.49
CA THR A 171 -2.70 19.14 13.54
C THR A 171 -3.87 18.34 12.98
N ALA A 172 -3.70 17.65 11.85
CA ALA A 172 -4.75 16.86 11.22
C ALA A 172 -5.17 15.65 12.07
N VAL A 173 -4.20 14.97 12.67
CA VAL A 173 -4.43 13.84 13.58
C VAL A 173 -5.12 14.31 14.86
N ARG A 174 -4.65 15.40 15.49
CA ARG A 174 -5.27 15.98 16.70
C ARG A 174 -6.71 16.46 16.44
N ALA A 175 -6.97 17.03 15.27
CA ALA A 175 -8.31 17.46 14.88
C ALA A 175 -9.25 16.30 14.48
N GLY A 176 -8.78 15.04 14.51
CA GLY A 176 -9.58 13.89 14.09
C GLY A 176 -9.97 13.90 12.60
N LYS A 177 -9.25 14.64 11.76
CA LYS A 177 -9.51 14.75 10.32
C LYS A 177 -9.04 13.51 9.56
N VAL A 178 -8.09 12.77 10.11
CA VAL A 178 -7.52 11.57 9.52
C VAL A 178 -8.29 10.34 10.00
N ARG A 179 -8.76 9.52 9.05
CA ARG A 179 -9.53 8.29 9.31
C ARG A 179 -8.62 7.06 9.32
N THR A 180 -7.78 6.96 10.34
CA THR A 180 -6.79 5.87 10.49
C THR A 180 -7.44 4.50 10.71
N ASP A 181 -8.68 4.45 11.20
CA ASP A 181 -9.46 3.23 11.46
C ASP A 181 -9.62 2.32 10.22
N ARG A 182 -9.49 2.89 9.01
CA ARG A 182 -9.65 2.17 7.74
C ARG A 182 -8.34 1.79 7.08
N PHE A 183 -7.20 2.27 7.58
CA PHE A 183 -5.93 2.12 6.87
C PHE A 183 -5.52 0.66 6.74
N HIS A 184 -5.66 -0.11 7.82
CA HIS A 184 -5.35 -1.54 7.83
C HIS A 184 -6.09 -2.31 6.71
N ASP A 185 -7.41 -2.18 6.66
CA ASP A 185 -8.23 -2.91 5.68
C ASP A 185 -7.97 -2.45 4.24
N GLN A 186 -7.63 -1.18 4.04
CA GLN A 186 -7.24 -0.64 2.73
C GLN A 186 -5.88 -1.21 2.29
N VAL A 187 -4.86 -1.15 3.15
CA VAL A 187 -3.52 -1.68 2.87
C VAL A 187 -3.55 -3.18 2.62
N LYS A 188 -4.30 -3.94 3.43
CA LYS A 188 -4.51 -5.38 3.26
C LYS A 188 -5.05 -5.74 1.87
N LYS A 189 -5.88 -4.89 1.26
CA LYS A 189 -6.41 -5.09 -0.10
C LYS A 189 -5.41 -4.68 -1.19
N MET A 190 -4.61 -3.63 -0.94
CA MET A 190 -3.65 -3.07 -1.90
C MET A 190 -2.42 -3.96 -2.12
N TYR A 191 -1.82 -4.48 -1.05
CA TYR A 191 -0.48 -5.09 -1.08
C TYR A 191 -0.45 -6.55 -0.62
N SER A 192 -1.51 -7.30 -0.87
CA SER A 192 -1.53 -8.73 -0.54
C SER A 192 -0.64 -9.57 -1.45
N TRP A 193 0.05 -10.55 -0.88
CA TRP A 193 0.85 -11.53 -1.63
C TRP A 193 0.04 -12.27 -2.69
N ALA A 194 -1.24 -12.58 -2.42
CA ALA A 194 -2.12 -13.20 -3.39
C ALA A 194 -2.34 -12.32 -4.63
N ASN A 195 -2.58 -11.01 -4.44
CA ASN A 195 -2.76 -10.08 -5.54
C ASN A 195 -1.44 -9.90 -6.33
N VAL A 196 -0.31 -9.75 -5.63
CA VAL A 196 1.01 -9.64 -6.25
C VAL A 196 1.35 -10.89 -7.06
N ALA A 197 1.09 -12.09 -6.53
CA ALA A 197 1.29 -13.35 -7.25
C ALA A 197 0.43 -13.42 -8.52
N LEU A 198 -0.86 -13.10 -8.43
CA LEU A 198 -1.76 -13.06 -9.59
C LEU A 198 -1.30 -12.06 -10.66
N ARG A 199 -0.79 -10.89 -10.25
CA ARG A 199 -0.22 -9.91 -11.18
C ARG A 199 1.05 -10.43 -11.85
N THR A 200 1.89 -11.16 -11.12
CA THR A 200 3.09 -11.80 -11.65
C THR A 200 2.74 -12.90 -12.64
N GLU A 201 1.85 -13.83 -12.29
CA GLU A 201 1.37 -14.90 -13.18
C GLU A 201 0.82 -14.32 -14.48
N ARG A 202 0.00 -13.27 -14.40
CA ARG A 202 -0.53 -12.60 -15.59
C ARG A 202 0.55 -12.03 -16.51
N VAL A 203 1.67 -11.55 -15.95
CA VAL A 203 2.81 -11.10 -16.77
C VAL A 203 3.43 -12.26 -17.52
N TYR A 204 3.60 -13.42 -16.87
CA TYR A 204 4.07 -14.63 -17.53
C TYR A 204 3.08 -15.13 -18.60
N ASP A 205 1.77 -15.12 -18.30
CA ASP A 205 0.73 -15.48 -19.27
C ASP A 205 0.74 -14.54 -20.49
N GLY A 206 0.97 -13.25 -20.26
CA GLY A 206 1.07 -12.25 -21.32
C GLY A 206 2.30 -12.45 -22.22
N ILE A 207 3.44 -12.80 -21.63
CA ILE A 207 4.68 -13.04 -22.39
C ILE A 207 4.63 -14.39 -23.13
N SER A 208 4.00 -15.40 -22.54
CA SER A 208 3.85 -16.73 -23.15
C SER A 208 2.77 -16.79 -24.23
N GLY A 209 1.99 -15.72 -24.42
CA GLY A 209 0.90 -15.67 -25.40
C GLY A 209 -0.37 -16.40 -24.95
N ALA A 210 -0.46 -16.81 -23.68
CA ALA A 210 -1.64 -17.44 -23.10
C ALA A 210 -2.83 -16.47 -22.98
N ILE A 211 -2.57 -15.17 -22.91
CA ILE A 211 -3.57 -14.12 -22.97
C ILE A 211 -3.30 -13.16 -24.14
N PRO A 212 -4.35 -12.74 -24.88
CA PRO A 212 -4.21 -11.76 -25.95
C PRO A 212 -3.76 -10.40 -25.39
N GLU A 213 -3.01 -9.65 -26.20
CA GLU A 213 -2.37 -8.39 -25.79
C GLU A 213 -3.39 -7.35 -25.27
N GLU A 214 -4.60 -7.34 -25.83
CA GLU A 214 -5.74 -6.53 -25.39
C GLU A 214 -6.23 -6.90 -23.99
N ALA A 215 -6.22 -8.18 -23.64
CA ALA A 215 -6.57 -8.66 -22.31
C ALA A 215 -5.44 -8.43 -21.29
N PHE A 216 -4.19 -8.36 -21.74
CA PHE A 216 -3.06 -8.02 -20.88
C PHE A 216 -3.09 -6.54 -20.44
N TYR A 217 -3.27 -5.61 -21.39
CA TYR A 217 -3.30 -4.17 -21.11
C TYR A 217 -4.69 -3.64 -20.68
N GLY A 218 -5.78 -4.37 -20.98
CA GLY A 218 -7.16 -3.99 -20.65
C GLY A 218 -7.59 -4.32 -19.21
N PHE A 219 -6.69 -4.78 -18.35
CA PHE A 219 -6.99 -5.02 -16.94
C PHE A 219 -6.98 -3.73 -16.14
N ASP A 220 -8.13 -3.06 -16.12
CA ASP A 220 -8.41 -2.04 -15.12
C ASP A 220 -8.56 -2.73 -13.75
N THR A 221 -7.56 -2.60 -12.89
CA THR A 221 -7.82 -2.56 -11.44
C THR A 221 -8.50 -1.23 -11.13
N ALA A 222 -9.71 -1.03 -11.65
CA ALA A 222 -10.54 0.13 -11.37
C ALA A 222 -10.86 0.15 -9.87
N GLY A 223 -9.97 0.76 -9.09
CA GLY A 223 -10.14 0.94 -7.66
C GLY A 223 -8.92 1.38 -6.85
N LEU A 224 -7.68 0.94 -7.15
CA LEU A 224 -6.61 1.02 -6.13
C LEU A 224 -5.21 1.47 -6.55
N ASN A 225 -4.97 1.91 -7.78
CA ASN A 225 -3.92 2.88 -8.16
C ASN A 225 -3.87 2.95 -9.68
N GLY A 226 -4.15 4.12 -10.24
CA GLY A 226 -4.30 4.35 -11.68
C GLY A 226 -2.99 4.33 -12.47
N SER A 227 -2.21 3.26 -12.39
CA SER A 227 -1.10 3.04 -13.32
C SER A 227 -1.65 2.40 -14.60
N ARG A 228 -1.99 3.26 -15.57
CA ARG A 228 -2.27 2.82 -16.95
C ARG A 228 -0.98 2.31 -17.55
N VAL A 229 -0.83 0.99 -17.67
CA VAL A 229 0.24 0.39 -18.46
C VAL A 229 -0.04 0.71 -19.94
N ARG A 230 0.58 1.78 -20.45
CA ARG A 230 0.49 2.15 -21.86
C ARG A 230 1.49 1.33 -22.67
N ASN A 231 1.02 0.85 -23.81
CA ASN A 231 1.77 0.11 -24.81
C ASN A 231 3.06 0.88 -25.20
N PHE A 232 4.19 0.17 -25.31
CA PHE A 232 5.35 0.68 -26.06
C PHE A 232 5.82 -0.41 -26.99
N ALA A 233 5.36 -0.33 -28.24
CA ALA A 233 6.02 -1.00 -29.35
C ALA A 233 7.51 -0.58 -29.38
N LEU A 234 8.40 -1.46 -29.86
CA LEU A 234 9.84 -1.23 -29.92
C LEU A 234 10.19 0.13 -30.57
N ILE A 235 9.44 0.50 -31.61
CA ILE A 235 9.51 1.80 -32.29
C ILE A 235 9.21 2.99 -31.38
N ASP A 236 8.24 2.88 -30.47
CA ASP A 236 7.90 3.97 -29.56
C ASP A 236 8.90 4.11 -28.40
N ARG A 237 9.61 3.01 -28.05
CA ARG A 237 10.76 3.07 -27.14
C ARG A 237 11.94 3.78 -27.81
N LEU A 238 12.25 3.42 -29.05
CA LEU A 238 13.31 4.05 -29.84
C LEU A 238 13.06 5.55 -30.05
N LYS A 239 11.82 5.97 -30.33
CA LYS A 239 11.45 7.40 -30.43
C LYS A 239 11.70 8.19 -29.15
N ARG A 240 11.52 7.58 -27.98
CA ARG A 240 11.80 8.21 -26.68
C ARG A 240 13.29 8.34 -26.40
N TYR A 241 14.07 7.31 -26.70
CA TYR A 241 15.53 7.39 -26.61
C TYR A 241 16.08 8.50 -27.50
N TYR A 242 15.55 8.63 -28.73
CA TYR A 242 15.91 9.72 -29.63
C TYR A 242 15.58 11.12 -29.08
N GLY A 243 14.60 11.22 -28.17
CA GLY A 243 14.19 12.45 -27.50
C GLY A 243 15.15 12.93 -26.40
N CYS A 244 16.11 12.12 -25.95
CA CYS A 244 17.06 12.46 -24.88
C CYS A 244 18.22 13.36 -25.36
N GLY A 245 17.92 14.42 -26.13
CA GLY A 245 18.90 15.37 -26.64
C GLY A 245 19.53 14.96 -27.98
N ILE A 246 20.04 15.96 -28.72
CA ILE A 246 20.45 15.85 -30.14
C ILE A 246 21.54 14.78 -30.37
N TRP A 247 22.45 14.62 -29.42
CA TRP A 247 23.58 13.69 -29.50
C TRP A 247 23.37 12.43 -28.66
N ALA A 248 22.96 12.58 -27.40
CA ALA A 248 22.77 11.46 -26.48
C ALA A 248 21.66 10.51 -26.97
N GLY A 249 20.58 11.03 -27.57
CA GLY A 249 19.52 10.18 -28.10
C GLY A 249 19.97 9.31 -29.29
N LYS A 250 20.80 9.84 -30.18
CA LYS A 250 21.40 9.07 -31.28
C LYS A 250 22.35 7.99 -30.77
N LEU A 251 23.13 8.31 -29.74
CA LEU A 251 24.02 7.34 -29.08
C LEU A 251 23.23 6.21 -28.42
N PHE A 252 22.16 6.52 -27.68
CA PHE A 252 21.30 5.50 -27.08
C PHE A 252 20.63 4.60 -28.12
N CYS A 253 20.11 5.16 -29.21
CA CYS A 253 19.56 4.37 -30.30
C CYS A 253 20.62 3.46 -30.95
N LEU A 254 21.86 3.95 -31.12
CA LEU A 254 22.97 3.14 -31.63
C LEU A 254 23.29 1.97 -30.69
N CYS A 255 23.40 2.22 -29.38
CA CYS A 255 23.63 1.17 -28.39
C CYS A 255 22.53 0.10 -28.43
N VAL A 256 21.25 0.51 -28.48
CA VAL A 256 20.12 -0.43 -28.57
C VAL A 256 20.18 -1.28 -29.85
N VAL A 257 20.58 -0.69 -30.98
CA VAL A 257 20.76 -1.43 -32.24
C VAL A 257 21.91 -2.44 -32.12
N ILE A 258 23.03 -2.04 -31.53
CA ILE A 258 24.18 -2.93 -31.30
C ILE A 258 23.78 -4.09 -30.36
N ASP A 259 23.10 -3.80 -29.26
CA ASP A 259 22.61 -4.82 -28.32
C ASP A 259 21.63 -5.79 -28.99
N TYR A 260 20.78 -5.29 -29.90
CA TYR A 260 19.87 -6.14 -30.67
C TYR A 260 20.60 -7.02 -31.68
N LEU A 261 21.60 -6.48 -32.38
CA LEU A 261 22.45 -7.29 -33.28
C LEU A 261 23.25 -8.34 -32.50
N PHE A 262 23.73 -7.97 -31.31
CA PHE A 262 24.40 -8.89 -30.40
C PHE A 262 23.45 -9.99 -29.90
N PHE A 263 22.20 -9.64 -29.57
CA PHE A 263 21.16 -10.61 -29.23
C PHE A 263 20.91 -11.59 -30.39
N LEU A 264 20.77 -11.11 -31.63
CA LEU A 264 20.61 -11.99 -32.81
C LEU A 264 21.83 -12.89 -33.03
N PHE A 265 23.03 -12.38 -32.80
CA PHE A 265 24.25 -13.18 -32.86
C PHE A 265 24.27 -14.26 -31.77
N LEU A 266 23.87 -13.92 -30.54
CA LEU A 266 23.78 -14.88 -29.43
C LEU A 266 22.72 -15.95 -29.69
N ASP A 267 21.57 -15.58 -30.24
CA ASP A 267 20.49 -16.52 -30.58
C ASP A 267 20.94 -17.50 -31.70
N TRP A 268 21.77 -17.03 -32.63
CA TRP A 268 22.41 -17.87 -33.63
C TRP A 268 23.51 -18.78 -33.05
N TRP A 269 24.34 -18.26 -32.14
CA TRP A 269 25.49 -18.98 -31.58
C TRP A 269 25.09 -19.96 -30.46
N PHE A 270 24.06 -19.63 -29.68
CA PHE A 270 23.49 -20.42 -28.60
C PHE A 270 21.98 -20.59 -28.84
N PRO A 271 21.60 -21.51 -29.74
CA PRO A 271 20.19 -21.74 -30.03
C PRO A 271 19.43 -22.15 -28.75
N PRO A 272 18.17 -21.70 -28.60
CA PRO A 272 17.36 -21.96 -27.40
C PRO A 272 17.21 -23.44 -27.02
N ASP A 273 17.37 -24.33 -28.00
CA ASP A 273 17.31 -25.79 -27.84
C ASP A 273 18.39 -26.34 -26.88
N ASN A 274 19.48 -25.60 -26.67
CA ASN A 274 20.58 -25.97 -25.76
C ASN A 274 20.44 -25.37 -24.35
N ILE A 275 19.37 -24.61 -24.08
CA ILE A 275 19.11 -24.05 -22.76
C ILE A 275 18.51 -25.14 -21.88
N ASP A 276 19.12 -25.37 -20.71
CA ASP A 276 18.63 -26.34 -19.73
C ASP A 276 17.20 -25.98 -19.32
N VAL A 277 16.24 -26.86 -19.64
CA VAL A 277 14.84 -26.65 -19.30
C VAL A 277 14.71 -26.88 -17.81
N CYS A 278 14.40 -25.82 -17.06
CA CYS A 278 14.12 -25.92 -15.64
C CYS A 278 13.07 -27.01 -15.41
N PRO A 279 13.38 -28.09 -14.66
CA PRO A 279 12.40 -29.11 -14.35
C PRO A 279 11.21 -28.49 -13.65
N ASP A 280 9.99 -28.89 -14.03
CA ASP A 280 8.79 -28.47 -13.33
C ASP A 280 8.93 -28.74 -11.82
N TRP A 281 8.61 -27.74 -11.01
CA TRP A 281 8.61 -27.91 -9.56
C TRP A 281 7.68 -29.08 -9.21
N PRO A 282 8.11 -30.03 -8.35
CA PRO A 282 7.31 -31.20 -8.02
C PRO A 282 5.95 -30.73 -7.49
N ARG A 283 4.89 -30.95 -8.28
CA ARG A 283 3.53 -30.62 -7.88
C ARG A 283 3.19 -31.51 -6.69
N LYS A 284 2.87 -30.92 -5.54
CA LYS A 284 2.21 -31.67 -4.47
C LYS A 284 0.91 -32.20 -5.07
N THR A 285 0.79 -33.51 -5.16
CA THR A 285 -0.48 -34.19 -5.41
C THR A 285 -1.37 -33.87 -4.21
N LEU A 286 -2.20 -32.84 -4.35
CA LEU A 286 -3.27 -32.61 -3.40
C LEU A 286 -4.20 -33.82 -3.49
N PRO A 287 -4.63 -34.42 -2.37
CA PRO A 287 -5.68 -35.43 -2.41
C PRO A 287 -6.89 -34.83 -3.14
N PRO A 288 -7.64 -35.64 -3.91
CA PRO A 288 -8.81 -35.15 -4.62
C PRO A 288 -9.72 -34.42 -3.63
N GLU A 289 -10.10 -33.18 -3.95
CA GLU A 289 -11.10 -32.44 -3.19
C GLU A 289 -12.31 -33.38 -3.02
N PRO A 290 -12.83 -33.57 -1.79
CA PRO A 290 -14.09 -34.27 -1.62
C PRO A 290 -15.12 -33.57 -2.48
N ALA A 291 -15.82 -34.35 -3.32
CA ALA A 291 -16.77 -33.85 -4.30
C ALA A 291 -17.60 -32.71 -3.70
N LYS A 292 -17.42 -31.50 -4.26
CA LYS A 292 -18.26 -30.34 -3.90
C LYS A 292 -19.70 -30.79 -4.09
N LYS A 293 -20.45 -30.87 -2.99
CA LYS A 293 -21.90 -31.10 -3.03
C LYS A 293 -22.48 -30.09 -4.03
N PRO A 294 -23.37 -30.50 -4.94
CA PRO A 294 -23.94 -29.58 -5.91
C PRO A 294 -24.55 -28.41 -5.15
N VAL A 295 -23.95 -27.23 -5.32
CA VAL A 295 -24.55 -25.97 -4.91
C VAL A 295 -25.78 -25.83 -5.79
N VAL A 296 -26.95 -26.06 -5.22
CA VAL A 296 -28.23 -25.77 -5.87
C VAL A 296 -28.27 -24.26 -6.07
N VAL A 297 -27.84 -23.80 -7.24
CA VAL A 297 -28.05 -22.45 -7.71
C VAL A 297 -29.55 -22.32 -7.96
N ARG A 298 -30.29 -21.83 -6.95
CA ARG A 298 -31.65 -21.33 -7.17
C ARG A 298 -31.55 -20.12 -8.07
N HIS A 299 -31.72 -20.33 -9.38
CA HIS A 299 -32.04 -19.27 -10.32
C HIS A 299 -33.33 -18.59 -9.86
N ARG A 300 -33.22 -17.39 -9.28
CA ARG A 300 -34.32 -16.42 -9.28
C ARG A 300 -34.37 -15.81 -10.68
N SER A 301 -35.04 -16.49 -11.61
CA SER A 301 -35.58 -15.85 -12.79
C SER A 301 -36.90 -15.17 -12.40
N THR A 302 -36.88 -13.85 -12.40
CA THR A 302 -38.05 -12.99 -12.50
C THR A 302 -38.88 -13.37 -13.73
N GLY A 303 -40.13 -13.77 -13.52
CA GLY A 303 -41.05 -14.18 -14.57
C GLY A 303 -42.45 -14.44 -14.00
N PHE A 304 -43.21 -13.35 -13.93
CA PHE A 304 -44.66 -13.15 -13.85
C PHE A 304 -45.66 -14.34 -13.91
N GLN A 305 -46.86 -14.05 -13.38
CA GLN A 305 -48.10 -14.85 -13.27
C GLN A 305 -48.12 -15.74 -12.02
N GLY A 306 -49.09 -15.69 -11.12
CA GLY A 306 -50.46 -15.18 -11.13
C GLY A 306 -51.24 -16.06 -10.15
N ALA A 307 -52.16 -15.47 -9.38
CA ALA A 307 -53.06 -16.14 -8.43
C ALA A 307 -52.44 -16.71 -7.14
N ALA A 308 -52.46 -15.92 -6.05
CA ALA A 308 -52.76 -16.37 -4.68
C ALA A 308 -52.66 -15.23 -3.63
N ALA A 309 -52.97 -13.99 -4.01
CA ALA A 309 -53.06 -12.86 -3.07
C ALA A 309 -54.49 -12.29 -3.01
N ALA A 310 -55.48 -13.17 -2.96
CA ALA A 310 -56.90 -12.82 -2.82
C ALA A 310 -57.59 -13.50 -1.62
N ALA A 311 -56.86 -14.21 -0.75
CA ALA A 311 -57.46 -15.01 0.31
C ALA A 311 -57.27 -14.47 1.75
N SER A 312 -56.62 -13.32 1.95
CA SER A 312 -56.40 -12.78 3.31
C SER A 312 -56.97 -11.37 3.52
N VAL A 313 -57.77 -10.85 2.57
CA VAL A 313 -58.50 -9.58 2.73
C VAL A 313 -60.02 -9.79 2.81
N SER A 314 -60.54 -11.02 2.61
CA SER A 314 -61.96 -11.35 2.85
C SER A 314 -62.27 -11.84 4.26
N ALA A 315 -61.27 -11.99 5.14
CA ALA A 315 -61.50 -12.43 6.53
C ALA A 315 -61.69 -11.27 7.53
N LEU A 316 -61.56 -10.02 7.10
CA LEU A 316 -61.75 -8.84 7.96
C LEU A 316 -62.99 -8.00 7.63
N ALA A 317 -63.78 -8.39 6.64
CA ALA A 317 -65.01 -7.70 6.23
C ALA A 317 -66.31 -8.45 6.58
N ALA A 318 -66.22 -9.60 7.27
CA ALA A 318 -67.38 -10.41 7.66
C ALA A 318 -67.71 -10.37 9.16
N THR A 319 -67.03 -9.52 9.96
CA THR A 319 -67.28 -9.37 11.41
C THR A 319 -67.92 -8.01 11.77
N THR A 320 -68.38 -7.24 10.78
CA THR A 320 -69.06 -5.95 10.99
C THR A 320 -70.47 -5.89 10.38
N ALA A 321 -71.10 -7.03 10.10
CA ALA A 321 -72.48 -7.09 9.61
C ALA A 321 -73.31 -8.24 10.21
N SER A 322 -73.16 -8.54 11.50
CA SER A 322 -74.12 -9.38 12.25
C SER A 322 -74.53 -8.81 13.62
N VAL A 323 -74.21 -7.54 13.91
CA VAL A 323 -74.86 -6.77 14.97
C VAL A 323 -75.76 -5.72 14.32
N SER A 324 -76.95 -6.15 13.91
CA SER A 324 -78.19 -5.34 13.80
C SER A 324 -79.25 -6.14 13.03
N LYS A 325 -79.83 -7.16 13.68
CA LYS A 325 -81.23 -7.59 13.51
C LYS A 325 -81.53 -8.76 14.46
N SER A 326 -81.68 -8.41 15.73
CA SER A 326 -82.54 -9.13 16.68
C SER A 326 -83.09 -8.11 17.69
N GLU A 327 -83.91 -7.19 17.18
CA GLU A 327 -85.03 -6.60 17.93
C GLU A 327 -86.28 -6.92 17.10
N GLY A 328 -87.24 -7.55 17.78
CA GLY A 328 -88.37 -8.31 17.24
C GLY A 328 -88.52 -9.58 18.05
#